data_AF-A0A7S1SK51-F1
#
_entry.id   AF-A0A7S1SK51-F1
#
_cell.length_a   1.000
_cell.length_b   1.000
_cell.length_c   1.000
_cell.angle_alpha   90.00
_cell.angle_beta   90.00
_cell.angle_gamma   90.00
#
_symmetry.space_group_name_H-M   'P 1'
#
loop_
_entity.id
_entity.type
_entity.pdbx_description
1 polymer ?
#
loop_
_entity_poly.entity_id
_entity_poly.type
_entity_poly.pdbx_seq_one_letter_code
_entity_poly.pdbx_strand_id
1 'polypeptide(L)'
;VAIALGLYYRVPLGPLVCPSELYDSADGTCDNFDSQNAGANSPPLELYDEYSGDGFLDKWDFMTFDDPTHGTVNYVTREDAAASNLTYYDSATGLWYLKADATNKVASGSRGRDSVRIQSKERFRHGLFVFDSYHMPTGCGVWPAFWMYEDPWPEMGEIDIIEGIHKETHNSAALHTTDGCTMERVPTDSFHGRWNIAPSSRPAHNCDVNAGGQGP
;
A
#
# COMPACT_ATOMS: atom_id res chain seq x y z
N VAL A 1 -15.17 -1.43 6.89
CA VAL A 1 -14.25 -0.99 7.97
C VAL A 1 -12.84 -1.11 7.44
N ALA A 2 -12.17 0.01 7.22
CA ALA A 2 -10.83 0.00 6.65
C ALA A 2 -9.85 0.54 7.68
N ILE A 3 -8.74 -0.16 7.87
CA ILE A 3 -7.54 0.39 8.52
C ILE A 3 -6.55 0.49 7.38
N ALA A 4 -6.22 1.72 7.01
CA ALA A 4 -5.37 2.02 5.88
C ALA A 4 -4.08 2.65 6.40
N LEU A 5 -2.96 2.01 6.11
CA LEU A 5 -1.62 2.52 6.31
C LEU A 5 -1.04 2.83 4.94
N GLY A 6 -1.01 4.11 4.57
CA GLY A 6 -0.53 4.55 3.26
C GLY A 6 0.85 5.21 3.34
N LEU A 7 1.85 4.67 2.64
CA LEU A 7 3.12 5.38 2.42
C LEU A 7 3.03 6.17 1.11
N TYR A 8 3.33 7.47 1.10
CA TYR A 8 3.41 8.21 -0.17
C TYR A 8 4.63 7.79 -0.98
N TYR A 9 4.48 7.75 -2.31
CA TYR A 9 5.63 7.68 -3.20
C TYR A 9 5.51 8.54 -4.46
N ARG A 10 6.59 9.19 -4.90
CA ARG A 10 6.59 10.07 -6.08
C ARG A 10 7.19 9.36 -7.30
N VAL A 11 6.38 9.05 -8.31
CA VAL A 11 6.88 8.74 -9.67
C VAL A 11 6.84 10.01 -10.51
N PRO A 12 7.94 10.57 -11.03
CA PRO A 12 7.82 11.79 -11.82
C PRO A 12 7.08 11.54 -13.14
N LEU A 13 6.11 12.41 -13.45
CA LEU A 13 5.55 12.62 -14.79
C LEU A 13 6.63 13.22 -15.71
N GLY A 14 7.53 12.35 -16.17
CA GLY A 14 8.39 12.55 -17.32
C GLY A 14 8.51 11.22 -18.05
N PRO A 15 9.07 11.15 -19.27
CA PRO A 15 9.59 9.86 -19.73
C PRO A 15 10.45 9.31 -18.60
N LEU A 16 10.42 8.00 -18.37
CA LEU A 16 11.40 7.33 -17.53
C LEU A 16 12.78 7.75 -18.05
N VAL A 17 13.34 8.84 -17.53
CA VAL A 17 14.69 9.26 -17.88
C VAL A 17 15.51 8.24 -17.14
N CYS A 18 15.97 7.24 -17.87
CA CYS A 18 17.05 6.39 -17.44
C CYS A 18 18.08 7.29 -16.78
N PRO A 19 18.38 7.11 -15.48
CA PRO A 19 19.66 7.55 -14.98
C PRO A 19 20.71 7.06 -15.98
N SER A 20 21.69 7.89 -16.35
CA SER A 20 22.72 7.52 -17.34
C SER A 20 23.46 6.22 -16.97
N GLU A 21 23.37 5.83 -15.70
CA GLU A 21 23.94 4.62 -15.12
C GLU A 21 23.11 3.34 -15.39
N LEU A 22 21.85 3.47 -15.82
CA LEU A 22 20.92 2.37 -16.11
C LEU A 22 20.50 2.31 -17.61
N TYR A 23 21.11 3.16 -18.44
CA TYR A 23 20.86 3.20 -19.88
C TYR A 23 21.86 2.30 -20.61
N ASP A 24 21.39 1.18 -21.18
CA ASP A 24 22.24 0.39 -22.07
C ASP A 24 22.27 1.01 -23.47
N SER A 25 23.41 1.60 -23.80
CA SER A 25 23.66 2.18 -25.12
C SER A 25 23.72 1.15 -26.26
N ALA A 26 23.83 -0.14 -25.96
CA ALA A 26 23.94 -1.21 -26.94
C ALA A 26 22.59 -1.64 -27.52
N ASP A 27 21.53 -1.63 -26.72
CA ASP A 27 20.17 -1.98 -27.15
C ASP A 27 19.15 -0.84 -27.05
N GLY A 28 19.55 0.30 -26.47
CA GLY A 28 18.73 1.50 -26.36
C GLY A 28 17.60 1.37 -25.33
N THR A 29 17.67 0.39 -24.44
CA THR A 29 16.68 0.15 -23.39
C THR A 29 17.13 0.68 -22.04
N CYS A 30 16.15 0.90 -21.16
CA CYS A 30 16.44 1.12 -19.75
C CYS A 30 16.44 -0.24 -19.07
N ASP A 31 17.59 -0.63 -18.52
CA ASP A 31 17.70 -1.87 -17.77
C ASP A 31 16.77 -1.79 -16.56
N ASN A 32 15.69 -2.57 -16.61
CA ASN A 32 14.84 -2.84 -15.46
C ASN A 32 15.69 -3.61 -14.46
N PHE A 33 16.30 -2.92 -13.49
CA PHE A 33 16.98 -3.48 -12.31
C PHE A 33 17.38 -4.94 -12.54
N ASP A 34 18.28 -5.17 -13.50
CA ASP A 34 18.57 -6.54 -13.88
C ASP A 34 19.38 -7.15 -12.73
N SER A 35 18.73 -8.03 -11.99
CA SER A 35 19.35 -8.85 -10.94
C SER A 35 20.60 -9.60 -11.44
N GLN A 36 20.81 -9.68 -12.76
CA GLN A 36 21.98 -10.31 -13.38
C GLN A 36 23.17 -9.36 -13.60
N ASN A 37 22.97 -8.03 -13.52
CA ASN A 37 24.03 -7.03 -13.73
C ASN A 37 24.18 -6.05 -12.55
N ALA A 38 23.64 -6.37 -11.38
CA ALA A 38 24.10 -5.78 -10.13
C ALA A 38 25.55 -6.23 -9.88
N GLY A 39 26.50 -5.56 -10.55
CA GLY A 39 27.92 -5.74 -10.29
C GLY A 39 28.19 -5.61 -8.80
N ALA A 40 29.22 -6.30 -8.31
CA ALA A 40 29.60 -6.43 -6.91
C ALA A 40 29.95 -5.11 -6.16
N ASN A 41 29.56 -3.95 -6.70
CA ASN A 41 29.85 -2.60 -6.24
C ASN A 41 28.61 -1.73 -6.00
N SER A 42 27.38 -2.26 -6.00
CA SER A 42 26.25 -1.47 -5.49
C SER A 42 26.46 -1.18 -4.00
N PRO A 43 26.33 0.08 -3.54
CA PRO A 43 26.44 0.39 -2.12
C PRO A 43 25.41 -0.42 -1.33
N PRO A 44 25.74 -0.87 -0.10
CA PRO A 44 24.79 -1.60 0.72
C PRO A 44 23.55 -0.75 1.00
N LEU A 45 22.39 -1.40 1.15
CA LEU A 45 21.20 -0.72 1.65
C LEU A 45 21.47 -0.21 3.07
N GLU A 46 21.29 1.09 3.27
CA GLU A 46 21.37 1.73 4.57
C GLU A 46 19.98 2.05 5.09
N LEU A 47 19.79 1.97 6.41
CA LEU A 47 18.55 2.36 7.05
C LEU A 47 18.34 3.87 6.87
N TYR A 48 17.36 4.25 6.05
CA TYR A 48 17.00 5.64 5.85
C TYR A 48 16.16 6.18 7.01
N ASP A 49 15.12 5.44 7.40
CA ASP A 49 14.24 5.87 8.48
C ASP A 49 13.56 4.68 9.17
N GLU A 50 13.21 4.86 10.45
CA GLU A 50 12.52 3.87 11.28
C GLU A 50 11.22 4.45 11.84
N TYR A 51 10.12 3.73 11.62
CA TYR A 51 8.79 4.09 12.10
C TYR A 51 8.43 3.21 13.29
N SER A 52 8.95 3.54 14.46
CA SER A 52 8.73 2.78 15.70
C SER A 52 8.73 3.68 16.95
N GLY A 53 8.43 3.10 18.11
CA GLY A 53 8.46 3.79 19.41
C GLY A 53 7.48 4.95 19.54
N ASP A 54 7.70 5.83 20.51
CA ASP A 54 6.78 6.93 20.85
C ASP A 54 6.55 7.91 19.69
N GLY A 55 7.54 8.07 18.81
CA GLY A 55 7.49 8.98 17.66
C GLY A 55 6.79 8.41 16.43
N PHE A 56 6.31 7.16 16.47
CA PHE A 56 5.67 6.51 15.31
C PHE A 56 4.57 7.38 14.69
N LEU A 57 3.58 7.80 15.49
CA LEU A 57 2.44 8.58 15.00
C LEU A 57 2.79 10.00 14.55
N ASP A 58 3.97 10.52 14.89
CA ASP A 58 4.38 11.87 14.49
C ASP A 58 4.80 11.94 13.02
N LYS A 59 5.05 10.79 12.40
CA LYS A 59 5.42 10.66 10.99
C LYS A 59 4.23 10.46 10.06
N TRP A 60 3.01 10.52 10.61
CA TRP A 60 1.78 10.30 9.86
C TRP A 60 0.79 11.44 10.04
N ASP A 61 0.03 11.70 8.98
CA ASP A 61 -1.18 12.50 8.98
C ASP A 61 -2.40 11.58 9.08
N PHE A 62 -3.41 11.99 9.86
CA PHE A 62 -4.67 11.28 9.99
C PHE A 62 -5.67 11.83 8.98
N MET A 63 -6.11 10.98 8.05
CA MET A 63 -7.10 11.34 7.04
C MET A 63 -8.50 11.25 7.62
N THR A 64 -9.32 12.27 7.41
CA THR A 64 -10.70 12.33 7.96
C THR A 64 -11.77 12.51 6.88
N PHE A 65 -11.38 12.61 5.61
CA PHE A 65 -12.28 12.72 4.46
C PHE A 65 -13.12 11.46 4.23
N ASP A 66 -14.16 11.55 3.40
CA ASP A 66 -15.00 10.41 3.03
C ASP A 66 -14.21 9.37 2.25
N ASP A 67 -14.41 8.11 2.62
CA ASP A 67 -13.65 6.99 2.07
C ASP A 67 -13.73 6.98 0.53
N PRO A 68 -12.61 7.11 -0.20
CA PRO A 68 -12.59 7.16 -1.67
C PRO A 68 -13.12 5.88 -2.31
N THR A 69 -13.04 4.75 -1.59
CA THR A 69 -13.59 3.45 -1.98
C THR A 69 -15.05 3.28 -1.53
N HIS A 70 -15.65 4.32 -0.95
CA HIS A 70 -17.05 4.40 -0.54
C HIS A 70 -17.44 3.37 0.54
N GLY A 71 -16.49 2.97 1.39
CA GLY A 71 -16.74 2.06 2.50
C GLY A 71 -17.64 2.65 3.59
N THR A 72 -18.30 1.78 4.35
CA THR A 72 -19.04 2.16 5.56
C THR A 72 -18.08 2.39 6.73
N VAL A 73 -17.37 3.51 6.70
CA VAL A 73 -16.32 3.87 7.66
C VAL A 73 -16.38 5.37 7.99
N ASN A 74 -16.03 5.71 9.23
CA ASN A 74 -15.79 7.09 9.65
C ASN A 74 -14.31 7.20 10.04
N TYR A 75 -13.47 7.79 9.19
CA TYR A 75 -12.08 8.03 9.58
C TYR A 75 -12.01 9.23 10.54
N VAL A 76 -11.46 8.99 11.72
CA VAL A 76 -11.44 9.96 12.81
C VAL A 76 -10.10 10.68 12.94
N THR A 77 -10.08 11.80 13.66
CA THR A 77 -8.86 12.56 13.97
C THR A 77 -7.90 11.75 14.86
N ARG A 78 -6.64 12.19 14.96
CA ARG A 78 -5.67 11.58 15.89
C ARG A 78 -6.15 11.67 17.34
N GLU A 79 -6.75 12.79 17.70
CA GLU A 79 -7.28 13.05 19.04
C GLU A 79 -8.45 12.13 19.37
N ASP A 80 -9.42 11.99 18.45
CA ASP A 80 -10.58 11.12 18.62
C ASP A 80 -10.18 9.64 18.61
N ALA A 81 -9.20 9.26 17.79
CA ALA A 81 -8.63 7.91 17.77
C ALA A 81 -7.98 7.55 19.11
N ALA A 82 -7.22 8.47 19.72
CA ALA A 82 -6.63 8.28 21.03
C ALA A 82 -7.72 8.22 22.13
N ALA A 83 -8.67 9.15 22.12
CA ALA A 83 -9.77 9.21 23.09
C ALA A 83 -10.65 7.96 23.06
N SER A 84 -10.86 7.38 21.88
CA SER A 84 -11.63 6.14 21.67
C SER A 84 -10.78 4.87 21.70
N ASN A 85 -9.50 4.97 22.08
CA ASN A 85 -8.56 3.86 22.18
C ASN A 85 -8.42 3.05 20.86
N LEU A 86 -8.56 3.73 19.72
CA LEU A 86 -8.34 3.18 18.38
C LEU A 86 -6.85 3.16 18.01
N THR A 87 -6.07 4.07 18.59
CA THR A 87 -4.61 4.09 18.44
C THR A 87 -3.91 4.24 19.78
N TYR A 88 -3.00 3.34 20.11
CA TYR A 88 -2.18 3.43 21.32
C TYR A 88 -0.88 2.62 21.19
N TYR A 89 0.12 3.02 21.95
CA TYR A 89 1.38 2.27 22.11
C TYR A 89 1.33 1.46 23.39
N ASP A 90 1.61 0.17 23.29
CA ASP A 90 1.80 -0.69 24.46
C ASP A 90 3.29 -0.83 24.77
N SER A 91 3.78 -0.04 25.72
CA SER A 91 5.18 -0.08 26.17
C SER A 91 5.62 -1.43 26.75
N ALA A 92 4.70 -2.30 27.18
CA ALA A 92 5.05 -3.61 27.72
C ALA A 92 5.42 -4.60 26.62
N THR A 93 4.77 -4.50 25.45
CA THR A 93 5.02 -5.36 24.28
C THR A 93 5.87 -4.68 23.22
N GLY A 94 5.98 -3.35 23.26
CA GLY A 94 6.64 -2.54 22.24
C GLY A 94 5.83 -2.38 20.96
N LEU A 95 4.53 -2.70 20.98
CA LEU A 95 3.68 -2.71 19.78
C LEU A 95 2.77 -1.49 19.71
N TRP A 96 2.59 -0.99 18.49
CA TRP A 96 1.53 -0.04 18.17
C TRP A 96 0.25 -0.78 17.77
N TYR A 97 -0.86 -0.32 18.31
CA TYR A 97 -2.20 -0.80 17.95
C TYR A 97 -2.89 0.26 17.13
N LEU A 98 -3.33 -0.12 15.93
CA LEU A 98 -4.22 0.67 15.07
C LEU A 98 -5.43 -0.19 14.78
N LYS A 99 -6.60 0.20 15.29
CA LYS A 99 -7.81 -0.62 15.23
C LYS A 99 -9.04 0.21 14.91
N ALA A 100 -10.08 -0.47 14.45
CA ALA A 100 -11.41 0.09 14.33
C ALA A 100 -12.20 -0.08 15.62
N ASP A 101 -13.29 0.68 15.78
CA ASP A 101 -14.19 0.53 16.92
C ASP A 101 -14.88 -0.84 16.90
N ALA A 102 -14.56 -1.70 17.87
CA ALA A 102 -15.15 -3.02 18.02
C ALA A 102 -16.23 -3.10 19.12
N THR A 103 -16.61 -1.97 19.72
CA THR A 103 -17.47 -1.92 20.90
C THR A 103 -18.83 -1.29 20.59
N ASN A 104 -18.88 -0.18 19.87
CA ASN A 104 -20.13 0.54 19.69
C ASN A 104 -20.93 0.07 18.48
N LYS A 105 -22.24 0.27 18.58
CA LYS A 105 -23.16 0.11 17.45
C LYS A 105 -23.08 1.35 16.57
N VAL A 106 -22.86 1.14 15.28
CA VAL A 106 -22.86 2.22 14.28
C VAL A 106 -24.27 2.81 14.20
N ALA A 107 -24.37 4.13 14.34
CA ALA A 107 -25.65 4.82 14.26
C ALA A 107 -26.20 4.77 12.82
N SER A 108 -27.52 4.59 12.70
CA SER A 108 -28.17 4.61 11.39
C SER A 108 -27.99 5.97 10.72
N GLY A 109 -27.61 5.97 9.44
CA GLY A 109 -27.35 7.20 8.66
C GLY A 109 -26.01 7.89 8.96
N SER A 110 -25.16 7.33 9.81
CA SER A 110 -23.78 7.81 9.97
C SER A 110 -22.88 7.37 8.81
N ARG A 111 -21.70 7.98 8.68
CA ARG A 111 -20.67 7.63 7.68
C ARG A 111 -20.23 6.16 7.79
N GLY A 112 -20.18 5.64 9.01
CA GLY A 112 -19.91 4.24 9.29
C GLY A 112 -19.23 4.03 10.62
N ARG A 113 -18.52 2.90 10.76
CA ARG A 113 -17.77 2.56 11.97
C ARG A 113 -16.50 3.40 12.06
N ASP A 114 -16.20 3.91 13.25
CA ASP A 114 -14.96 4.65 13.50
C ASP A 114 -13.74 3.78 13.24
N SER A 115 -12.78 4.33 12.51
CA SER A 115 -11.52 3.68 12.15
C SER A 115 -10.46 4.75 11.86
N VAL A 116 -9.26 4.32 11.52
CA VAL A 116 -8.14 5.20 11.19
C VAL A 116 -7.61 4.92 9.78
N ARG A 117 -7.35 6.00 9.04
CA ARG A 117 -6.51 6.02 7.83
C ARG A 117 -5.38 6.97 8.12
N ILE A 118 -4.17 6.45 8.15
CA ILE A 118 -2.98 7.25 8.38
C ILE A 118 -2.08 7.20 7.15
N GLN A 119 -1.44 8.33 6.90
CA GLN A 119 -0.67 8.54 5.68
C GLN A 119 0.67 9.19 6.00
N SER A 120 1.76 8.68 5.44
CA SER A 120 3.09 9.17 5.81
C SER A 120 3.25 10.64 5.45
N LYS A 121 3.95 11.40 6.30
CA LYS A 121 4.35 12.77 5.94
C LYS A 121 5.45 12.77 4.90
N GLU A 122 6.37 11.83 5.03
CA GLU A 122 7.47 11.62 4.08
C GLU A 122 6.94 10.97 2.80
N ARG A 123 7.58 11.31 1.68
CA ARG A 123 7.28 10.76 0.36
C ARG A 123 8.52 10.10 -0.20
N PHE A 124 8.41 8.86 -0.63
CA PHE A 124 9.56 8.09 -1.10
C PHE A 124 9.56 7.99 -2.63
N ARG A 125 10.73 7.87 -3.27
CA ARG A 125 10.77 7.64 -4.72
C ARG A 125 11.14 6.20 -5.05
N HIS A 126 12.13 5.70 -4.32
CA HIS A 126 12.68 4.37 -4.40
C HIS A 126 13.09 3.95 -3.00
N GLY A 127 13.13 2.66 -2.73
CA GLY A 127 13.60 2.15 -1.45
C GLY A 127 13.22 0.70 -1.24
N LEU A 128 13.77 0.10 -0.18
CA LEU A 128 13.27 -1.14 0.39
C LEU A 128 12.41 -0.78 1.61
N PHE A 129 11.14 -1.16 1.56
CA PHE A 129 10.21 -0.97 2.67
C PHE A 129 10.02 -2.29 3.39
N VAL A 130 10.26 -2.28 4.70
CA VAL A 130 10.04 -3.43 5.56
C VAL A 130 8.95 -3.08 6.55
N PHE A 131 7.84 -3.81 6.48
CA PHE A 131 6.74 -3.71 7.43
C PHE A 131 6.66 -4.99 8.23
N ASP A 132 6.94 -4.89 9.53
CA ASP A 132 6.82 -5.98 10.49
C ASP A 132 5.54 -5.77 11.32
N SER A 133 4.62 -6.71 11.22
CA SER A 133 3.34 -6.67 11.90
C SER A 133 3.07 -7.98 12.62
N TYR A 134 2.70 -7.86 13.90
CA TYR A 134 2.30 -9.00 14.70
C TYR A 134 0.89 -9.51 14.34
N HIS A 135 0.00 -8.62 13.87
CA HIS A 135 -1.39 -8.95 13.57
C HIS A 135 -2.00 -7.98 12.56
N MET A 136 -2.74 -8.50 11.59
CA MET A 136 -3.50 -7.71 10.62
C MET A 136 -5.02 -7.78 10.88
N PRO A 137 -5.79 -6.74 10.58
CA PRO A 137 -7.24 -6.75 10.79
C PRO A 137 -7.94 -7.89 10.01
N THR A 138 -9.00 -8.46 10.57
CA THR A 138 -9.77 -9.53 9.93
C THR A 138 -11.23 -9.49 10.38
N GLY A 139 -12.14 -9.97 9.52
CA GLY A 139 -13.55 -10.12 9.85
C GLY A 139 -14.49 -9.73 8.71
N CYS A 140 -15.73 -10.22 8.74
CA CYS A 140 -16.71 -9.87 7.71
C CYS A 140 -16.93 -8.35 7.64
N GLY A 141 -16.66 -7.76 6.47
CA GLY A 141 -16.87 -6.34 6.20
C GLY A 141 -15.65 -5.45 6.52
N VAL A 142 -14.52 -6.07 6.88
CA VAL A 142 -13.22 -5.42 6.99
C VAL A 142 -12.53 -5.44 5.63
N TRP A 143 -11.80 -4.38 5.32
CA TRP A 143 -10.92 -4.24 4.15
C TRP A 143 -9.66 -3.47 4.60
N PRO A 144 -8.64 -4.14 5.15
CA PRO A 144 -7.41 -3.48 5.57
C PRO A 144 -6.43 -3.38 4.41
N ALA A 145 -5.64 -2.31 4.41
CA ALA A 145 -4.61 -2.08 3.40
C ALA A 145 -3.32 -1.50 4.02
N PHE A 146 -2.17 -2.03 3.59
CA PHE A 146 -0.87 -1.39 3.67
C PHE A 146 -0.36 -1.20 2.25
N TRP A 147 -0.30 0.03 1.80
CA TRP A 147 -0.20 0.37 0.39
C TRP A 147 0.57 1.68 0.20
N MET A 148 0.89 1.98 -1.05
CA MET A 148 1.55 3.21 -1.42
C MET A 148 0.82 3.89 -2.58
N TYR A 149 0.73 5.22 -2.59
CA TYR A 149 0.20 5.98 -3.73
C TYR A 149 0.65 7.44 -3.73
N GLU A 150 0.29 8.17 -4.78
CA GLU A 150 0.42 9.63 -4.87
C GLU A 150 -0.65 10.24 -5.79
N ASP A 151 -0.88 11.54 -5.62
CA ASP A 151 -1.79 12.31 -6.47
C ASP A 151 -1.02 13.07 -7.58
N PRO A 152 -1.61 13.20 -8.79
CA PRO A 152 -2.93 12.72 -9.17
C PRO A 152 -2.97 11.21 -9.39
N TRP A 153 -4.02 10.58 -8.85
CA TRP A 153 -4.31 9.16 -9.04
C TRP A 153 -5.24 8.95 -10.25
N PRO A 154 -4.98 7.94 -11.12
CA PRO A 154 -3.95 6.90 -11.02
C PRO A 154 -2.63 7.26 -11.74
N GLU A 155 -2.43 8.50 -12.19
CA GLU A 155 -1.28 8.89 -13.02
C GLU A 155 0.07 8.74 -12.31
N MET A 156 0.10 8.90 -10.99
CA MET A 156 1.31 8.70 -10.18
C MET A 156 1.45 7.25 -9.66
N GLY A 157 0.44 6.43 -9.91
CA GLY A 157 0.36 5.02 -9.56
C GLY A 157 -0.02 4.74 -8.10
N GLU A 158 -0.33 3.47 -7.86
CA GLU A 158 -0.55 2.89 -6.55
C GLU A 158 0.00 1.45 -6.49
N ILE A 159 0.51 1.07 -5.32
CA ILE A 159 1.08 -0.25 -5.01
C ILE A 159 0.41 -0.79 -3.75
N ASP A 160 -0.41 -1.84 -3.91
CA ASP A 160 -0.98 -2.57 -2.78
C ASP A 160 -0.03 -3.66 -2.35
N ILE A 161 0.59 -3.47 -1.19
CA ILE A 161 1.58 -4.41 -0.64
C ILE A 161 0.86 -5.49 0.18
N ILE A 162 -0.02 -5.06 1.08
CA ILE A 162 -0.91 -5.95 1.82
C ILE A 162 -2.34 -5.46 1.69
N GLU A 163 -3.21 -6.25 1.08
CA GLU A 163 -4.63 -5.95 0.94
C GLU A 163 -5.47 -7.23 0.98
N GLY A 164 -6.70 -7.11 1.47
CA GLY A 164 -7.68 -8.18 1.37
C GLY A 164 -9.04 -7.75 1.90
N ILE A 165 -10.08 -8.53 1.63
CA ILE A 165 -11.44 -8.23 2.07
C ILE A 165 -12.04 -9.35 2.90
N HIS A 166 -12.92 -8.95 3.81
CA HIS A 166 -13.67 -9.84 4.68
C HIS A 166 -12.79 -10.83 5.48
N LYS A 167 -12.84 -12.10 5.11
CA LYS A 167 -12.16 -13.22 5.77
C LYS A 167 -11.17 -13.90 4.82
N GLU A 168 -10.69 -13.18 3.82
CA GLU A 168 -9.65 -13.68 2.95
C GLU A 168 -8.44 -14.11 3.78
N THR A 169 -7.88 -15.25 3.38
CA THR A 169 -6.75 -15.90 4.07
C THR A 169 -5.46 -15.76 3.30
N HIS A 170 -5.49 -15.05 2.18
CA HIS A 170 -4.36 -14.78 1.31
C HIS A 170 -4.32 -13.29 1.03
N ASN A 171 -3.12 -12.75 0.94
CA ASN A 171 -2.89 -11.38 0.52
C ASN A 171 -3.24 -11.20 -0.97
N SER A 172 -3.84 -10.08 -1.31
CA SER A 172 -3.88 -9.54 -2.66
C SER A 172 -2.83 -8.43 -2.77
N ALA A 173 -1.88 -8.59 -3.68
CA ALA A 173 -0.92 -7.54 -4.01
C ALA A 173 -1.19 -7.07 -5.43
N ALA A 174 -1.26 -5.77 -5.62
CA ALA A 174 -1.70 -5.18 -6.87
C ALA A 174 -0.91 -3.91 -7.23
N LEU A 175 -0.99 -3.55 -8.51
CA LEU A 175 -0.46 -2.31 -9.05
C LEU A 175 -1.59 -1.63 -9.81
N HIS A 176 -1.77 -0.34 -9.55
CA HIS A 176 -2.77 0.50 -10.18
C HIS A 176 -2.08 1.63 -10.91
N THR A 177 -2.34 1.75 -12.20
CA THR A 177 -1.67 2.69 -13.10
C THR A 177 -2.63 3.19 -14.15
N THR A 178 -2.21 4.15 -14.98
CA THR A 178 -2.84 4.42 -16.26
C THR A 178 -2.52 3.33 -17.29
N ASP A 179 -3.20 3.36 -18.44
CA ASP A 179 -2.93 2.45 -19.57
C ASP A 179 -1.44 2.37 -19.95
N GLY A 180 -1.00 1.18 -20.35
CA GLY A 180 0.36 0.89 -20.82
C GLY A 180 1.22 0.03 -19.88
N CYS A 181 0.75 -0.31 -18.68
CA CYS A 181 1.46 -1.19 -17.76
C CYS A 181 0.98 -2.66 -17.86
N THR A 182 1.91 -3.61 -18.08
CA THR A 182 1.61 -5.05 -18.18
C THR A 182 2.67 -5.91 -17.51
N MET A 183 2.19 -6.95 -16.83
CA MET A 183 2.96 -7.99 -16.16
C MET A 183 2.96 -9.32 -16.94
N GLU A 184 2.51 -9.33 -18.19
CA GLU A 184 2.43 -10.55 -19.02
C GLU A 184 3.79 -11.23 -19.23
N ARG A 185 4.89 -10.47 -19.11
CA ARG A 185 6.26 -10.98 -19.25
C ARG A 185 6.93 -11.37 -17.93
N VAL A 186 6.26 -11.19 -16.79
CA VAL A 186 6.82 -11.55 -15.48
C VAL A 186 6.74 -13.08 -15.30
N PRO A 187 7.87 -13.79 -15.15
CA PRO A 187 7.88 -15.23 -14.97
C PRO A 187 7.15 -15.66 -13.70
N THR A 188 6.30 -16.68 -13.76
CA THR A 188 5.52 -17.15 -12.61
C THR A 188 6.37 -17.79 -11.50
N ASP A 189 7.62 -18.14 -11.79
CA ASP A 189 8.59 -18.67 -10.84
C ASP A 189 9.45 -17.58 -10.18
N SER A 190 9.28 -16.31 -10.59
CA SER A 190 9.97 -15.17 -9.98
C SER A 190 9.34 -14.67 -8.66
N PHE A 191 8.19 -15.20 -8.27
CA PHE A 191 7.49 -14.86 -7.04
C PHE A 191 6.78 -16.08 -6.44
N HIS A 192 6.55 -16.07 -5.12
CA HIS A 192 5.92 -17.19 -4.40
C HIS A 192 4.38 -17.22 -4.47
N GLY A 193 3.76 -16.16 -5.01
CA GLY A 193 2.31 -16.02 -5.15
C GLY A 193 1.75 -16.67 -6.42
N ARG A 194 0.51 -16.30 -6.76
CA ARG A 194 -0.11 -16.64 -8.05
C ARG A 194 -0.88 -15.43 -8.57
N TRP A 195 -0.92 -15.28 -9.88
CA TRP A 195 -1.78 -14.27 -10.51
C TRP A 195 -3.24 -14.51 -10.11
N ASN A 196 -3.93 -13.44 -9.72
CA ASN A 196 -5.37 -13.51 -9.51
C ASN A 196 -6.04 -13.85 -10.84
N ILE A 197 -6.93 -14.85 -10.83
CA ILE A 197 -7.71 -15.23 -12.00
C ILE A 197 -9.05 -14.57 -11.82
N ALA A 198 -9.22 -13.45 -12.50
CA ALA A 198 -10.45 -12.70 -12.44
C ALA A 198 -11.63 -13.50 -13.03
N PRO A 199 -12.89 -13.06 -12.84
CA PRO A 199 -14.06 -13.76 -13.36
C PRO A 199 -14.03 -14.04 -14.87
N SER A 200 -13.22 -13.28 -15.61
CA SER A 200 -12.93 -13.45 -17.04
C SER A 200 -12.07 -14.69 -17.38
N SER A 201 -11.63 -15.46 -16.38
CA SER A 201 -10.72 -16.61 -16.50
C SER A 201 -9.35 -16.26 -17.10
N ARG A 202 -8.95 -14.99 -17.05
CA ARG A 202 -7.62 -14.52 -17.45
C ARG A 202 -6.83 -14.09 -16.20
N PRO A 203 -5.51 -14.35 -16.15
CA PRO A 203 -4.70 -13.81 -15.07
C PRO A 203 -4.65 -12.27 -15.15
N ALA A 204 -4.69 -11.62 -14.00
CA ALA A 204 -4.64 -10.17 -13.87
C ALA A 204 -3.22 -9.64 -14.11
N HIS A 205 -2.83 -9.54 -15.39
CA HIS A 205 -1.52 -9.02 -15.79
C HIS A 205 -1.54 -7.54 -16.18
N ASN A 206 -2.69 -6.96 -16.48
CA ASN A 206 -2.77 -5.55 -16.85
C ASN A 206 -2.83 -4.71 -15.56
N CYS A 207 -2.11 -3.61 -15.44
CA CYS A 207 -2.15 -2.78 -14.22
C CYS A 207 -3.00 -1.51 -14.40
N ASP A 208 -3.66 -1.33 -15.55
CA ASP A 208 -4.59 -0.23 -15.77
C ASP A 208 -5.84 -0.40 -14.89
N VAL A 209 -6.18 0.64 -14.14
CA VAL A 209 -7.38 0.67 -13.28
C VAL A 209 -8.69 0.49 -14.07
N ASN A 210 -8.66 0.72 -15.38
CA ASN A 210 -9.81 0.53 -16.27
C ASN A 210 -9.80 -0.83 -16.99
N ALA A 211 -8.82 -1.69 -16.72
CA ALA A 211 -8.71 -2.98 -17.38
C ALA A 211 -9.90 -3.88 -17.05
N GLY A 212 -10.54 -4.41 -18.10
CA GLY A 212 -11.70 -5.27 -17.96
C GLY A 212 -11.38 -6.61 -17.30
N GLY A 213 -12.26 -7.05 -16.41
CA GLY A 213 -12.18 -8.37 -15.80
C GLY A 213 -10.92 -8.52 -14.95
N GLN A 214 -10.70 -7.58 -14.05
CA GLN A 214 -9.84 -7.73 -12.88
C GLN A 214 -10.73 -7.82 -11.64
N GLY A 215 -10.36 -8.66 -10.68
CA GLY A 215 -11.05 -8.70 -9.40
C GLY A 215 -10.82 -7.40 -8.62
N PRO A 216 -11.65 -7.12 -7.59
CA PRO A 216 -11.20 -6.24 -6.53
C PRO A 216 -9.94 -6.79 -5.85
#